data_AF-A0A8T7AAU5-F1
#
_entry.id   AF-A0A8T7AAU5-F1
#
_cell.length_a   1.000
_cell.length_b   1.000
_cell.length_c   1.000
_cell.angle_alpha   90.00
_cell.angle_beta   90.00
_cell.angle_gamma   90.00
#
_symmetry.space_group_name_H-M   'P 1'
#
loop_
_entity.id
_entity.type
_entity.pdbx_description
1 polymer ?
#
loop_
_entity_poly.entity_id
_entity_poly.type
_entity_poly.pdbx_seq_one_letter_code
_entity_poly.pdbx_strand_id
1 'polypeptide(L)'
;ALEIGATFVARSFSGDKEQLVPLMQAAMSHKGFALIDVVSPCVTFNNHVGSTKSYDYTREHVEAGTVIDFVPFEKEISLKQAQGSTQHVELFNGASIQLSKLSNQYDPTSRRSAMATLMEHKANEKVLTGLIYLDPDSANFHEMLNLTKTPLNELTQDQLCPGNAALAEINRAFR
;
A
#
# COMPACT_ATOMS: atom_id res chain seq x y z
N ALA A 1 -4.71 8.19 2.36
CA ALA A 1 -3.33 7.91 2.82
C ALA A 1 -2.75 9.13 3.55
N LEU A 2 -2.19 10.11 2.83
CA LEU A 2 -1.58 11.31 3.44
C LEU A 2 -2.57 12.09 4.32
N GLU A 3 -3.79 12.37 3.82
CA GLU A 3 -4.86 13.07 4.57
C GLU A 3 -5.29 12.37 5.87
N ILE A 4 -5.14 11.04 5.96
CA ILE A 4 -5.59 10.25 7.12
C ILE A 4 -4.43 9.92 8.06
N GLY A 5 -3.36 10.72 8.03
CA GLY A 5 -2.25 10.62 8.98
C GLY A 5 -1.28 9.45 8.76
N ALA A 6 -1.27 8.83 7.58
CA ALA A 6 -0.29 7.77 7.29
C ALA A 6 1.15 8.30 7.40
N THR A 7 1.99 7.56 8.13
CA THR A 7 3.39 7.93 8.46
C THR A 7 4.41 7.38 7.47
N PHE A 8 4.05 6.34 6.70
CA PHE A 8 4.82 5.85 5.57
C PHE A 8 3.85 5.64 4.40
N VAL A 9 4.16 6.22 3.24
CA VAL A 9 3.37 6.04 2.01
C VAL A 9 4.31 5.83 0.83
N ALA A 10 4.12 4.75 0.10
CA ALA A 10 4.82 4.45 -1.14
C ALA A 10 3.85 3.96 -2.22
N ARG A 11 4.29 4.01 -3.48
CA ARG A 11 3.62 3.31 -4.60
C ARG A 11 4.65 2.55 -5.42
N SER A 12 4.30 1.37 -5.90
CA SER A 12 5.12 0.60 -6.84
C SER A 12 4.25 -0.09 -7.89
N PHE A 13 4.88 -0.77 -8.83
CA PHE A 13 4.25 -1.64 -9.83
C PHE A 13 4.67 -3.09 -9.57
N SER A 14 3.76 -4.05 -9.70
CA SER A 14 4.05 -5.46 -9.39
C SER A 14 5.19 -6.07 -10.23
N GLY A 15 5.45 -5.52 -11.41
CA GLY A 15 6.57 -5.88 -12.29
C GLY A 15 7.92 -5.21 -11.99
N ASP A 16 7.97 -4.14 -11.17
CA ASP A 16 9.23 -3.51 -10.73
C ASP A 16 9.64 -4.08 -9.36
N LYS A 17 10.07 -5.34 -9.38
CA LYS A 17 10.51 -6.08 -8.18
C LYS A 17 11.72 -5.43 -7.52
N GLU A 18 12.57 -4.74 -8.29
CA GLU A 18 13.74 -4.02 -7.80
C GLU A 18 13.37 -2.78 -6.96
N GLN A 19 12.21 -2.16 -7.23
CA GLN A 19 11.64 -1.13 -6.37
C GLN A 19 10.73 -1.70 -5.26
N LEU A 20 9.87 -2.67 -5.57
CA LEU A 20 8.85 -3.17 -4.65
C LEU A 20 9.43 -3.88 -3.43
N VAL A 21 10.45 -4.75 -3.60
CA VAL A 21 11.01 -5.52 -2.48
C VAL A 21 11.67 -4.62 -1.42
N PRO A 22 12.54 -3.65 -1.77
CA PRO A 22 13.06 -2.69 -0.80
C PRO A 22 11.98 -1.83 -0.12
N LEU A 23 10.92 -1.43 -0.84
CA LEU A 23 9.81 -0.69 -0.24
C LEU A 23 9.06 -1.53 0.81
N MET A 24 8.83 -2.83 0.55
CA MET A 24 8.23 -3.75 1.52
C MET A 24 9.12 -3.94 2.75
N GLN A 25 10.43 -4.13 2.56
CA GLN A 25 11.39 -4.24 3.66
C GLN A 25 11.45 -2.98 4.53
N ALA A 26 11.42 -1.80 3.90
CA ALA A 26 11.37 -0.52 4.61
C ALA A 26 10.04 -0.35 5.38
N ALA A 27 8.90 -0.67 4.76
CA ALA A 27 7.58 -0.60 5.40
C ALA A 27 7.46 -1.55 6.61
N MET A 28 7.99 -2.77 6.51
CA MET A 28 8.03 -3.72 7.64
C MET A 28 8.97 -3.28 8.76
N SER A 29 9.92 -2.38 8.48
CA SER A 29 10.82 -1.78 9.47
C SER A 29 10.31 -0.44 10.01
N HIS A 30 9.19 0.07 9.50
CA HIS A 30 8.68 1.41 9.84
C HIS A 30 7.96 1.42 11.19
N LYS A 31 8.26 2.41 12.04
CA LYS A 31 7.63 2.59 13.36
C LYS A 31 6.29 3.32 13.29
N GLY A 32 5.34 2.81 12.52
CA GLY A 32 4.02 3.44 12.38
C GLY A 32 3.14 2.76 11.35
N PHE A 33 2.09 3.44 10.92
CA PHE A 33 1.25 2.94 9.84
C PHE A 33 1.95 3.15 8.48
N ALA A 34 2.17 2.05 7.75
CA ALA A 34 2.77 2.03 6.43
C ALA A 34 1.78 1.54 5.37
N LEU A 35 1.66 2.30 4.28
CA LEU A 35 0.87 1.92 3.10
C LEU A 35 1.78 1.84 1.87
N ILE A 36 1.74 0.71 1.18
CA ILE A 36 2.27 0.56 -0.17
C ILE A 36 1.09 0.33 -1.11
N ASP A 37 0.88 1.26 -2.03
CA ASP A 37 -0.03 1.08 -3.15
C ASP A 37 0.70 0.29 -4.26
N VAL A 38 0.24 -0.90 -4.59
CA VAL A 38 0.87 -1.77 -5.61
C VAL A 38 -0.03 -1.84 -6.84
N VAL A 39 0.33 -1.07 -7.86
CA VAL A 39 -0.35 -1.11 -9.16
C VAL A 39 -0.07 -2.47 -9.80
N SER A 40 -1.11 -3.28 -9.99
CA SER A 40 -1.00 -4.62 -10.56
C SER A 40 -2.11 -4.85 -11.59
N PRO A 41 -1.78 -5.23 -12.84
CA PRO A 41 -2.77 -5.46 -13.88
C PRO A 41 -3.49 -6.80 -13.66
N CYS A 42 -4.82 -6.78 -13.51
CA CYS A 42 -5.64 -7.99 -13.52
C CYS A 42 -5.96 -8.39 -14.97
N VAL A 43 -5.51 -9.57 -15.40
CA VAL A 43 -5.75 -10.10 -16.75
C VAL A 43 -7.17 -10.64 -16.98
N THR A 44 -7.87 -11.03 -15.91
CA THR A 44 -9.14 -11.79 -16.01
C THR A 44 -10.39 -10.91 -15.89
N PHE A 45 -10.61 -10.29 -14.72
CA PHE A 45 -11.93 -9.76 -14.34
C PHE A 45 -12.21 -8.32 -14.79
N ASN A 46 -11.20 -7.66 -15.36
CA ASN A 46 -11.31 -6.33 -15.91
C ASN A 46 -11.43 -6.45 -17.45
N ASN A 47 -12.62 -6.73 -18.03
CA ASN A 47 -12.72 -7.03 -19.49
C ASN A 47 -13.80 -6.33 -20.38
N HIS A 48 -15.11 -6.39 -20.09
CA HIS A 48 -16.21 -5.99 -21.00
C HIS A 48 -16.34 -4.50 -21.42
N VAL A 49 -17.19 -4.20 -22.41
CA VAL A 49 -17.19 -2.95 -23.22
C VAL A 49 -17.74 -1.64 -22.58
N GLY A 50 -18.64 -1.68 -21.57
CA GLY A 50 -19.41 -0.48 -21.15
C GLY A 50 -18.85 0.35 -19.99
N SER A 51 -18.46 -0.33 -18.90
CA SER A 51 -17.29 0.17 -18.12
C SER A 51 -15.96 0.36 -18.93
N THR A 52 -14.87 0.29 -19.77
CA THR A 52 -14.39 -0.60 -20.88
C THR A 52 -13.70 -1.90 -20.39
N LYS A 53 -13.86 -2.20 -19.10
CA LYS A 53 -13.45 -3.40 -18.38
C LYS A 53 -14.46 -3.77 -17.25
N SER A 54 -15.17 -4.93 -17.31
CA SER A 54 -16.05 -5.59 -16.27
C SER A 54 -16.69 -6.95 -16.77
N TYR A 55 -17.78 -7.51 -16.18
CA TYR A 55 -18.47 -8.81 -16.52
C TYR A 55 -19.95 -8.72 -16.99
N ASP A 56 -20.82 -7.89 -16.39
CA ASP A 56 -22.29 -7.93 -16.61
C ASP A 56 -22.79 -7.70 -18.05
N TYR A 57 -22.23 -6.75 -18.81
CA TYR A 57 -22.56 -6.50 -20.22
C TYR A 57 -22.55 -7.78 -21.08
N THR A 58 -21.63 -8.69 -20.79
CA THR A 58 -21.47 -9.97 -21.51
C THR A 58 -22.60 -10.95 -21.19
N ARG A 59 -23.20 -10.85 -20.00
CA ARG A 59 -24.32 -11.72 -19.57
C ARG A 59 -25.65 -11.33 -20.21
N GLU A 60 -25.80 -10.07 -20.64
CA GLU A 60 -27.05 -9.56 -21.25
C GLU A 60 -27.15 -9.79 -22.76
N HIS A 61 -26.06 -10.21 -23.42
CA HIS A 61 -25.93 -10.20 -24.88
C HIS A 61 -25.52 -11.55 -25.51
N VAL A 62 -25.64 -12.68 -24.80
CA VAL A 62 -25.21 -14.00 -25.28
C VAL A 62 -26.35 -15.02 -25.21
N GLU A 63 -26.87 -15.42 -26.37
CA GLU A 63 -27.65 -16.66 -26.51
C GLU A 63 -26.74 -17.90 -26.38
N ALA A 64 -27.35 -19.04 -26.08
CA ALA A 64 -26.71 -20.24 -25.57
C ALA A 64 -25.43 -20.71 -26.31
N GLY A 65 -24.31 -20.69 -25.60
CA GLY A 65 -23.06 -21.36 -25.98
C GLY A 65 -22.04 -21.30 -24.85
N THR A 66 -21.66 -22.45 -24.29
CA THR A 66 -20.76 -22.54 -23.12
C THR A 66 -19.39 -21.95 -23.44
N VAL A 67 -19.12 -20.72 -22.98
CA VAL A 67 -17.78 -20.13 -23.03
C VAL A 67 -16.92 -20.84 -21.98
N ILE A 68 -15.93 -21.59 -22.44
CA ILE A 68 -14.89 -22.15 -21.58
C ILE A 68 -14.06 -20.98 -21.03
N ASP A 69 -13.85 -20.94 -19.71
CA ASP A 69 -13.19 -19.84 -18.99
C ASP A 69 -11.66 -19.87 -19.19
N PHE A 70 -11.24 -19.74 -20.46
CA PHE A 70 -9.86 -19.86 -20.91
C PHE A 70 -9.13 -18.52 -20.82
N VAL A 71 -8.48 -18.30 -19.68
CA VAL A 71 -7.47 -17.24 -19.54
C VAL A 71 -6.16 -17.71 -20.20
N PRO A 72 -5.68 -17.06 -21.28
CA PRO A 72 -4.40 -17.44 -21.89
C PRO A 72 -3.23 -17.17 -20.95
N PHE A 73 -2.15 -17.94 -21.08
CA PHE A 73 -0.93 -17.73 -20.29
C PHE A 73 -0.16 -16.51 -20.81
N GLU A 74 -0.29 -15.39 -20.13
CA GLU A 74 0.47 -14.18 -20.39
C GLU A 74 1.83 -14.17 -19.66
N LYS A 75 2.85 -13.59 -20.30
CA LYS A 75 4.21 -13.50 -19.74
C LYS A 75 4.32 -12.29 -18.81
N GLU A 76 4.87 -12.49 -17.61
CA GLU A 76 5.07 -11.43 -16.62
C GLU A 76 5.80 -10.19 -17.20
N ILE A 77 5.14 -9.02 -17.12
CA ILE A 77 5.74 -7.72 -17.45
C ILE A 77 6.78 -7.38 -16.37
N SER A 78 8.03 -7.75 -16.60
CA SER A 78 9.17 -7.38 -15.75
C SER A 78 9.75 -6.04 -16.18
N LEU A 79 9.92 -5.10 -15.25
CA LEU A 79 10.48 -3.77 -15.53
C LEU A 79 11.79 -3.56 -14.76
N LYS A 80 12.73 -2.86 -15.42
CA LYS A 80 13.95 -2.33 -14.80
C LYS A 80 14.12 -0.87 -15.21
N GLN A 81 13.72 0.03 -14.32
CA GLN A 81 13.63 1.45 -14.58
C GLN A 81 14.61 2.24 -13.68
N ALA A 82 15.38 3.16 -14.28
CA ALA A 82 16.26 4.06 -13.56
C ALA A 82 15.48 5.11 -12.75
N GLN A 83 16.01 5.53 -11.61
CA GLN A 83 15.40 6.58 -10.79
C GLN A 83 15.34 7.94 -11.53
N GLY A 84 14.30 8.72 -11.25
CA GLY A 84 14.04 10.02 -11.88
C GLY A 84 13.54 9.96 -13.33
N SER A 85 13.31 8.77 -13.89
CA SER A 85 12.82 8.58 -15.27
C SER A 85 11.31 8.36 -15.31
N THR A 86 10.69 8.59 -16.47
CA THR A 86 9.33 8.10 -16.78
C THR A 86 9.42 7.01 -17.85
N GLN A 87 8.74 5.87 -17.65
CA GLN A 87 8.66 4.78 -18.61
C GLN A 87 7.19 4.54 -19.01
N HIS A 88 6.96 4.37 -20.30
CA HIS A 88 5.67 3.92 -20.85
C HIS A 88 5.61 2.39 -20.77
N VAL A 89 4.51 1.85 -20.26
CA VAL A 89 4.30 0.41 -20.07
C VAL A 89 2.97 0.03 -20.69
N GLU A 90 3.03 -0.78 -21.75
CA GLU A 90 1.86 -1.40 -22.36
C GLU A 90 1.43 -2.61 -21.53
N LEU A 91 0.11 -2.78 -21.34
CA LEU A 91 -0.51 -3.90 -20.63
C LEU A 91 -1.12 -4.87 -21.65
N PHE A 92 -1.34 -6.12 -21.23
CA PHE A 92 -1.87 -7.20 -22.08
C PHE A 92 -3.21 -6.89 -22.78
N ASN A 93 -3.96 -5.90 -22.31
CA ASN A 93 -5.23 -5.45 -22.88
C ASN A 93 -5.10 -4.25 -23.84
N GLY A 94 -3.88 -3.85 -24.21
CA GLY A 94 -3.59 -2.71 -25.09
C GLY A 94 -3.72 -1.33 -24.45
N ALA A 95 -4.13 -1.24 -23.17
CA ALA A 95 -4.03 0.00 -22.41
C ALA A 95 -2.59 0.21 -21.94
N SER A 96 -2.18 1.47 -21.73
CA SER A 96 -0.84 1.79 -21.23
C SER A 96 -0.85 2.69 -20.00
N ILE A 97 0.23 2.61 -19.23
CA ILE A 97 0.47 3.43 -18.04
C ILE A 97 1.85 4.08 -18.12
N GLN A 98 1.95 5.35 -17.70
CA GLN A 98 3.23 6.04 -17.55
C GLN A 98 3.71 5.92 -16.10
N LEU A 99 4.72 5.07 -15.84
CA LEU A 99 5.35 4.96 -14.52
C LEU A 99 6.45 6.01 -14.38
N SER A 100 6.26 6.99 -13.50
CA SER A 100 7.25 8.02 -13.20
C SER A 100 7.94 7.69 -11.89
N LYS A 101 9.20 7.24 -11.97
CA LYS A 101 9.98 6.75 -10.83
C LYS A 101 10.66 7.94 -10.15
N LEU A 102 10.41 8.14 -8.86
CA LEU A 102 11.03 9.20 -8.06
C LEU A 102 12.58 9.18 -8.18
N SER A 103 13.19 10.35 -8.01
CA SER A 103 14.64 10.53 -8.07
C SER A 103 15.27 10.44 -6.68
N ASN A 104 16.56 10.08 -6.62
CA ASN A 104 17.36 10.09 -5.38
C ASN A 104 17.53 11.49 -4.74
N GLN A 105 17.01 12.55 -5.38
CA GLN A 105 17.04 13.93 -4.88
C GLN A 105 15.69 14.37 -4.26
N TYR A 106 14.67 13.53 -4.31
CA TYR A 106 13.37 13.81 -3.72
C TYR A 106 13.40 13.69 -2.19
N ASP A 107 12.85 14.68 -1.50
CA ASP A 107 12.64 14.68 -0.05
C ASP A 107 11.26 14.06 0.32
N PRO A 108 11.22 12.88 0.95
CA PRO A 108 9.98 12.26 1.39
C PRO A 108 9.46 12.79 2.73
N THR A 109 10.17 13.68 3.44
CA THR A 109 9.78 14.13 4.81
C THR A 109 8.67 15.19 4.82
N SER A 110 8.43 15.84 3.68
CA SER A 110 7.43 16.90 3.56
C SER A 110 6.10 16.38 3.01
N ARG A 111 5.11 16.16 3.90
CA ARG A 111 3.74 15.71 3.55
C ARG A 111 3.09 16.63 2.49
N ARG A 112 3.36 17.95 2.55
CA ARG A 112 2.91 18.95 1.57
C ARG A 112 3.56 18.75 0.19
N SER A 113 4.86 18.48 0.16
CA SER A 113 5.60 18.17 -1.08
C SER A 113 5.02 16.89 -1.72
N ALA A 114 4.87 15.83 -0.92
CA ALA A 114 4.30 14.56 -1.35
C ALA A 114 2.89 14.69 -1.97
N MET A 115 2.02 15.51 -1.38
CA MET A 115 0.71 15.82 -1.96
C MET A 115 0.82 16.58 -3.30
N ALA A 116 1.65 17.62 -3.36
CA ALA A 116 1.83 18.43 -4.56
C ALA A 116 2.39 17.60 -5.73
N THR A 117 3.47 16.85 -5.51
CA THR A 117 4.10 15.97 -6.52
C THR A 117 3.14 14.88 -6.99
N LEU A 118 2.31 14.31 -6.09
CA LEU A 118 1.26 13.35 -6.48
C LEU A 118 0.17 13.98 -7.35
N MET A 119 -0.29 15.19 -7.00
CA MET A 119 -1.31 15.91 -7.78
C MET A 119 -0.79 16.33 -9.14
N GLU A 120 0.44 16.85 -9.21
CA GLU A 120 1.13 17.20 -10.45
C GLU A 120 1.29 15.99 -11.38
N HIS A 121 1.80 14.87 -10.87
CA HIS A 121 1.95 13.65 -11.68
C HIS A 121 0.60 13.11 -12.15
N LYS A 122 -0.43 13.10 -11.29
CA LYS A 122 -1.79 12.71 -11.68
C LYS A 122 -2.38 13.64 -12.76
N ALA A 123 -2.14 14.95 -12.68
CA ALA A 123 -2.59 15.91 -13.69
C ALA A 123 -1.88 15.76 -15.04
N ASN A 124 -0.66 15.20 -15.04
CA ASN A 124 0.10 14.83 -16.23
C ASN A 124 -0.11 13.35 -16.65
N GLU A 125 -1.17 12.69 -16.18
CA GLU A 125 -1.50 11.27 -16.44
C GLU A 125 -0.41 10.25 -16.07
N LYS A 126 0.49 10.63 -15.16
CA LYS A 126 1.61 9.81 -14.68
C LYS A 126 1.34 9.17 -13.33
N VAL A 127 1.66 7.88 -13.24
CA VAL A 127 1.66 7.11 -11.99
C VAL A 127 3.03 7.28 -11.33
N LEU A 128 3.09 8.13 -10.29
CA LEU A 128 4.28 8.31 -9.46
C LEU A 128 4.61 7.01 -8.69
N THR A 129 5.86 6.53 -8.75
CA THR A 129 6.34 5.36 -7.98
C THR A 129 7.60 5.66 -7.16
N GLY A 130 7.76 4.94 -6.05
CA GLY A 130 8.82 5.12 -5.06
C GLY A 130 8.27 5.36 -3.65
N LEU A 131 9.16 5.74 -2.73
CA LEU A 131 8.80 6.23 -1.40
C LEU A 131 8.28 7.67 -1.54
N ILE A 132 6.97 7.84 -1.39
CA ILE A 132 6.30 9.13 -1.60
C ILE A 132 6.37 9.99 -0.33
N TYR A 133 6.21 9.38 0.84
CA TYR A 133 6.23 10.06 2.12
C TYR A 133 6.77 9.18 3.24
N LEU A 134 7.58 9.77 4.13
CA LEU A 134 8.10 9.16 5.35
C LEU A 134 8.11 10.19 6.48
N ASP A 135 7.46 9.86 7.60
CA ASP A 135 7.47 10.62 8.85
C ASP A 135 8.55 10.02 9.77
N PRO A 136 9.73 10.65 9.94
CA PRO A 136 10.86 10.05 10.66
C PRO A 136 10.63 10.00 12.18
N ASP A 137 9.79 10.89 12.70
CA ASP A 137 9.48 11.04 14.12
C ASP A 137 8.24 10.23 14.56
N SER A 138 7.73 9.33 13.70
CA SER A 138 6.53 8.54 14.01
C SER A 138 6.77 7.53 15.13
N ALA A 139 5.95 7.58 16.17
CA ALA A 139 5.81 6.52 17.15
C ALA A 139 4.82 5.45 16.65
N ASN A 140 5.06 4.18 16.99
CA ASN A 140 4.11 3.11 16.67
C ASN A 140 3.00 3.01 17.74
N PHE A 141 1.90 2.32 17.41
CA PHE A 141 0.72 2.26 18.28
C PHE A 141 0.98 1.62 19.66
N HIS A 142 1.93 0.70 19.78
CA HIS A 142 2.33 0.11 21.06
C HIS A 142 3.10 1.12 21.93
N GLU A 143 3.95 1.94 21.32
CA GLU A 143 4.64 3.05 21.99
C GLU A 143 3.64 4.12 22.44
N MET A 144 2.71 4.53 21.55
CA MET A 144 1.69 5.55 21.86
C MET A 144 0.74 5.15 23.01
N LEU A 145 0.32 3.88 23.06
CA LEU A 145 -0.53 3.36 24.13
C LEU A 145 0.25 2.88 25.38
N ASN A 146 1.58 2.96 25.39
CA ASN A 146 2.45 2.43 26.45
C ASN A 146 2.17 0.96 26.76
N LEU A 147 1.95 0.12 25.73
CA LEU A 147 1.63 -1.29 25.90
C LEU A 147 2.82 -2.11 26.44
N THR A 148 2.50 -3.25 27.04
CA THR A 148 3.49 -4.24 27.50
C THR A 148 4.33 -4.75 26.33
N LYS A 149 5.61 -5.02 26.60
CA LYS A 149 6.50 -5.71 25.63
C LYS A 149 6.06 -7.16 25.38
N THR A 150 5.41 -7.79 26.36
CA THR A 150 4.78 -9.10 26.24
C THR A 150 3.47 -8.96 25.43
N PRO A 151 3.23 -9.81 24.41
CA PRO A 151 1.96 -9.89 23.70
C PRO A 151 0.78 -10.14 24.63
N LEU A 152 -0.36 -9.51 24.37
CA LEU A 152 -1.54 -9.60 25.26
C LEU A 152 -2.12 -11.02 25.38
N ASN A 153 -1.87 -11.88 24.38
CA ASN A 153 -2.24 -13.30 24.38
C ASN A 153 -1.27 -14.20 25.17
N GLU A 154 -0.15 -13.66 25.66
CA GLU A 154 0.83 -14.37 26.50
C GLU A 154 0.76 -13.94 27.98
N LEU A 155 -0.07 -12.94 28.31
CA LEU A 155 -0.28 -12.48 29.68
C LEU A 155 -1.18 -13.45 30.45
N THR A 156 -0.78 -13.80 31.69
CA THR A 156 -1.54 -14.69 32.55
C THR A 156 -2.66 -13.96 33.30
N GLN A 157 -3.65 -14.71 33.79
CA GLN A 157 -4.73 -14.16 34.61
C GLN A 157 -4.20 -13.39 35.84
N ASP A 158 -3.15 -13.88 36.51
CA ASP A 158 -2.58 -13.24 37.69
C ASP A 158 -1.85 -11.93 37.37
N GLN A 159 -1.30 -11.80 36.16
CA GLN A 159 -0.70 -10.55 35.66
C GLN A 159 -1.77 -9.52 35.29
N LEU A 160 -2.87 -9.97 34.69
CA LEU A 160 -4.01 -9.12 34.30
C LEU A 160 -4.91 -8.74 35.48
N CYS A 161 -4.91 -9.54 36.54
CA CYS A 161 -5.74 -9.36 37.74
C CYS A 161 -4.91 -9.59 39.02
N PRO A 162 -4.06 -8.63 39.44
CA PRO A 162 -3.21 -8.74 40.63
C PRO A 162 -3.96 -8.68 41.98
N GLY A 163 -5.28 -8.85 41.96
CA GLY A 163 -6.14 -9.01 43.13
C GLY A 163 -6.35 -7.77 44.00
N ASN A 164 -7.10 -7.98 45.08
CA ASN A 164 -7.56 -6.90 45.96
C ASN A 164 -6.43 -6.15 46.69
N ALA A 165 -5.27 -6.79 46.87
CA ALA A 165 -4.11 -6.16 47.54
C ALA A 165 -3.55 -5.00 46.72
N ALA A 166 -3.26 -5.23 45.43
CA ALA A 166 -2.79 -4.19 44.51
C ALA A 166 -3.83 -3.08 44.35
N LEU A 167 -5.12 -3.43 44.24
CA LEU A 167 -6.21 -2.44 44.19
C LEU A 167 -6.26 -1.56 45.46
N ALA A 168 -6.01 -2.12 46.65
CA ALA A 168 -5.97 -1.37 47.92
C ALA A 168 -4.68 -0.53 48.11
N GLU A 169 -3.64 -0.80 47.32
CA GLU A 169 -2.45 0.05 47.23
C GLU A 169 -2.69 1.23 46.27
N ILE A 170 -3.20 0.96 45.07
CA ILE A 170 -3.56 1.98 44.08
C ILE A 170 -4.58 2.99 44.66
N ASN A 171 -5.63 2.50 45.32
CA ASN A 171 -6.64 3.35 45.98
C ASN A 171 -6.10 4.19 47.16
N ARG A 172 -4.86 3.94 47.61
CA ARG A 172 -4.17 4.73 48.64
C ARG A 172 -3.24 5.79 48.06
N ALA A 173 -2.71 5.56 46.86
CA ALA A 173 -1.89 6.54 46.13
C ALA A 173 -2.71 7.70 45.55
N PHE A 174 -4.03 7.54 45.43
CA PHE A 174 -4.99 8.56 44.98
C PHE A 174 -5.84 9.16 46.12
N ARG A 175 -5.30 9.27 47.34
CA ARG A 175 -5.94 9.86 48.52
C ARG A 175 -5.01 10.80 49.27
#